data_AF-A0A2S7ZFQ5-F1
#
_entry.id   AF-A0A2S7ZFQ5-F1
#
_cell.length_a   1.000
_cell.length_b   1.000
_cell.length_c   1.000
_cell.angle_alpha   90.00
_cell.angle_beta   90.00
_cell.angle_gamma   90.00
#
_symmetry.space_group_name_H-M   'P 1'
#
loop_
_entity.id
_entity.type
_entity.pdbx_description
1 polymer ?
#
loop_
_entity_poly.entity_id
_entity_poly.type
_entity_poly.pdbx_seq_one_letter_code
_entity_poly.pdbx_strand_id
1 'polypeptide(L)'
;MSGQEPSWKDWHCYRNPLRVYSPDFDILVSYFNQVYPIIDASDNTERDRFDVCFDNWIKKDYWVKIIHNIEVDLINLSKVEQEFLNTFIAWITDALQHTSVIVVEGNL
;
A
#
# COMPACT_ATOMS: atom_id res chain seq x y z
N MET A 1 -21.35 4.77 27.79
CA MET A 1 -20.85 4.15 26.55
C MET A 1 -19.51 4.81 26.25
N SER A 2 -18.40 4.14 26.56
CA SER A 2 -17.06 4.64 26.24
C SER A 2 -16.89 4.57 24.73
N GLY A 3 -16.91 5.72 24.06
CA GLY A 3 -16.54 5.80 22.65
C GLY A 3 -15.12 5.29 22.51
N GLN A 4 -14.96 4.12 21.90
CA GLN A 4 -13.66 3.63 21.49
C GLN A 4 -13.14 4.64 20.47
N GLU A 5 -12.13 5.42 20.86
CA GLU A 5 -11.37 6.23 19.93
C GLU A 5 -10.84 5.30 18.83
N PRO A 6 -10.93 5.71 17.55
CA PRO A 6 -10.55 4.85 16.45
C PRO A 6 -9.04 4.57 16.49
N SER A 7 -8.67 3.30 16.34
CA SER A 7 -7.31 2.77 16.57
C SER A 7 -6.22 3.32 15.64
N TRP A 8 -6.58 4.08 14.61
CA TRP A 8 -5.63 4.71 13.69
C TRP A 8 -4.81 5.82 14.35
N LYS A 9 -5.31 6.44 15.44
CA LYS A 9 -4.60 7.52 16.16
C LYS A 9 -3.31 7.06 16.85
N ASP A 10 -3.18 5.75 17.11
CA ASP A 10 -1.99 5.15 17.72
C ASP A 10 -0.95 4.73 16.67
N TRP A 11 -1.22 4.93 15.38
CA TRP A 11 -0.27 4.53 14.33
C TRP A 11 0.83 5.58 14.20
N HIS A 12 2.05 5.14 14.50
CA HIS A 12 3.23 5.95 14.28
C HIS A 12 3.39 6.19 12.78
N CYS A 13 3.19 7.44 12.35
CA CYS A 13 3.47 7.83 10.97
C CYS A 13 4.95 7.59 10.67
N TYR A 14 5.22 6.76 9.65
CA TYR A 14 6.57 6.59 9.15
C TYR A 14 7.04 7.95 8.61
N ARG A 15 8.16 8.47 9.15
CA ARG A 15 8.55 9.88 8.99
C ARG A 15 8.91 10.30 7.56
N ASN A 16 9.08 9.34 6.64
CA ASN A 16 9.53 9.56 5.27
C ASN A 16 8.51 8.98 4.27
N PRO A 17 7.40 9.68 3.97
CA PRO A 17 6.41 9.19 3.00
C PRO A 17 7.04 9.00 1.61
N LEU A 18 6.68 7.91 0.93
CA LEU A 18 7.03 7.72 -0.48
C LEU A 18 6.05 8.49 -1.36
N ARG A 19 6.57 9.39 -2.19
CA ARG A 19 5.77 10.12 -3.18
C ARG A 19 5.95 9.47 -4.54
N VAL A 20 4.86 9.04 -5.16
CA VAL A 20 4.82 8.45 -6.51
C VAL A 20 4.07 9.41 -7.44
N TYR A 21 4.58 9.62 -8.65
CA TYR A 21 3.93 10.46 -9.65
C TYR A 21 2.92 9.65 -10.47
N SER A 22 1.91 10.34 -11.04
CA SER A 22 0.78 9.70 -11.72
C SER A 22 1.15 8.61 -12.74
N PRO A 23 2.16 8.76 -13.62
CA PRO A 23 2.48 7.71 -14.60
C PRO A 23 2.91 6.39 -13.94
N ASP A 24 3.68 6.48 -12.86
CA ASP A 24 4.17 5.31 -12.13
C ASP A 24 3.10 4.75 -11.17
N PHE A 25 2.17 5.60 -10.75
CA PHE A 25 1.07 5.21 -9.87
C PHE A 25 0.11 4.21 -10.55
N ASP A 26 -0.18 4.39 -11.85
CA ASP A 26 -1.04 3.47 -12.59
C ASP A 26 -0.50 2.04 -12.60
N ILE A 27 0.83 1.88 -12.64
CA ILE A 27 1.50 0.58 -12.52
C ILE A 27 1.17 -0.04 -11.15
N LEU A 28 1.31 0.73 -10.08
CA LEU A 28 1.05 0.26 -8.71
C LEU A 28 -0.43 -0.10 -8.48
N VAL A 29 -1.36 0.68 -9.04
CA VAL A 29 -2.81 0.41 -8.94
C VAL A 29 -3.16 -0.97 -9.50
N SER A 30 -2.48 -1.42 -10.55
CA SER A 30 -2.68 -2.76 -11.10
C SER A 30 -2.34 -3.85 -10.08
N TYR A 31 -1.26 -3.69 -9.32
CA TYR A 31 -0.85 -4.62 -8.27
C TYR A 31 -1.73 -4.53 -7.02
N PHE A 32 -2.16 -3.33 -6.65
CA PHE A 32 -3.07 -3.14 -5.52
C PHE A 32 -4.36 -3.92 -5.76
N ASN A 33 -5.00 -3.77 -6.92
CA ASN A 33 -6.26 -4.45 -7.21
C ASN A 33 -6.17 -5.98 -7.22
N GLN A 34 -4.99 -6.58 -7.40
CA GLN A 34 -4.84 -8.04 -7.39
C GLN A 34 -5.05 -8.67 -6.01
N VAL A 35 -4.90 -7.90 -4.93
CA VAL A 35 -5.05 -8.43 -3.56
C VAL A 35 -6.41 -8.14 -2.95
N TYR A 36 -7.25 -7.34 -3.60
CA TYR A 36 -8.62 -7.10 -3.16
C TYR A 36 -9.51 -8.33 -3.42
N PRO A 37 -10.52 -8.60 -2.57
CA PRO A 37 -10.96 -7.78 -1.46
C PRO A 37 -10.02 -7.79 -0.24
N ILE A 38 -9.99 -6.68 0.50
CA ILE A 38 -9.19 -6.53 1.73
C ILE A 38 -10.05 -6.03 2.90
N ILE A 39 -9.60 -6.25 4.14
CA ILE A 39 -10.18 -5.60 5.32
C ILE A 39 -9.44 -4.29 5.61
N ASP A 40 -10.12 -3.16 5.41
CA ASP A 40 -9.59 -1.82 5.68
C ASP A 40 -9.23 -1.69 7.16
N ALA A 41 -8.01 -1.22 7.44
CA ALA A 41 -7.53 -1.17 8.80
C ALA A 41 -8.18 -0.05 9.64
N SER A 42 -8.71 0.99 9.01
CA SER A 42 -9.26 2.17 9.70
C SER A 42 -10.58 1.87 10.43
N ASP A 43 -11.42 1.01 9.84
CA ASP A 43 -12.77 0.71 10.33
C ASP A 43 -13.11 -0.79 10.37
N ASN A 44 -12.18 -1.67 9.95
CA ASN A 44 -12.34 -3.12 9.87
C ASN A 44 -13.48 -3.60 8.95
N THR A 45 -13.79 -2.84 7.90
CA THR A 45 -14.78 -3.23 6.90
C THR A 45 -14.10 -3.70 5.60
N GLU A 46 -14.78 -4.57 4.86
CA GLU A 46 -14.28 -5.08 3.59
C GLU A 46 -14.31 -3.99 2.51
N ARG A 47 -13.31 -4.02 1.62
CA ARG A 47 -13.22 -3.20 0.42
C ARG A 47 -13.03 -4.13 -0.76
N ASP A 48 -13.77 -3.90 -1.84
CA ASP A 48 -13.76 -4.76 -3.03
C ASP A 48 -12.72 -4.34 -4.08
N ARG A 49 -12.22 -3.11 -4.00
CA ARG A 49 -11.26 -2.55 -4.95
C ARG A 49 -10.46 -1.41 -4.32
N PHE A 50 -9.33 -1.10 -4.93
CA PHE A 50 -8.54 0.08 -4.59
C PHE A 50 -9.33 1.35 -4.93
N ASP A 51 -9.40 2.29 -3.99
CA ASP A 51 -10.09 3.57 -4.19
C ASP A 51 -9.10 4.68 -4.50
N VAL A 52 -9.04 5.12 -5.76
CA VAL A 52 -8.11 6.18 -6.18
C VAL A 52 -8.48 7.57 -5.63
N CYS A 53 -9.71 7.76 -5.14
CA CYS A 53 -10.22 9.03 -4.66
C CYS A 53 -10.15 9.19 -3.13
N PHE A 54 -9.79 8.14 -2.41
CA PHE A 54 -9.79 8.12 -0.94
C PHE A 54 -8.58 7.36 -0.39
N ASP A 55 -8.36 7.49 0.92
CA ASP A 55 -7.28 6.79 1.61
C ASP A 55 -7.55 5.29 1.66
N ASN A 56 -6.54 4.49 1.31
CA ASN A 56 -6.59 3.03 1.41
C ASN A 56 -5.66 2.58 2.54
N TRP A 57 -6.23 2.11 3.66
CA TRP A 57 -5.45 1.67 4.82
C TRP A 57 -5.16 0.17 4.75
N ILE A 58 -4.01 -0.17 4.18
CA ILE A 58 -3.65 -1.55 3.81
C ILE A 58 -2.78 -2.20 4.90
N LYS A 59 -3.22 -3.36 5.43
CA LYS A 59 -2.51 -4.13 6.45
C LYS A 59 -1.28 -4.87 5.88
N LYS A 60 -0.29 -5.12 6.74
CA LYS A 60 1.01 -5.73 6.39
C LYS A 60 0.91 -7.03 5.61
N ASP A 61 -0.05 -7.89 5.92
CA ASP A 61 -0.26 -9.17 5.25
C ASP A 61 -0.67 -8.99 3.77
N TYR A 62 -1.43 -7.95 3.44
CA TYR A 62 -1.72 -7.59 2.06
C TYR A 62 -0.50 -6.99 1.35
N TRP A 63 0.31 -6.18 2.04
CA TRP A 63 1.56 -5.68 1.46
C TRP A 63 2.55 -6.78 1.11
N VAL A 64 2.65 -7.84 1.93
CA VAL A 64 3.47 -9.02 1.61
C VAL A 64 2.99 -9.68 0.31
N LYS A 65 1.67 -9.77 0.08
CA LYS A 65 1.11 -10.28 -1.18
C LYS A 65 1.39 -9.36 -2.36
N ILE A 66 1.25 -8.04 -2.18
CA ILE A 66 1.56 -7.05 -3.22
C ILE A 66 3.03 -7.15 -3.65
N ILE A 67 3.96 -7.19 -2.69
CA ILE A 67 5.40 -7.36 -2.96
C ILE A 67 5.64 -8.65 -3.75
N HIS A 68 5.06 -9.77 -3.31
CA HIS A 68 5.21 -11.05 -3.98
C HIS A 68 4.73 -11.00 -5.44
N ASN A 69 3.56 -10.40 -5.70
CA ASN A 69 3.03 -10.27 -7.06
C ASN A 69 3.94 -9.41 -7.95
N ILE A 70 4.51 -8.33 -7.42
CA ILE A 70 5.49 -7.51 -8.13
C ILE A 70 6.74 -8.34 -8.45
N GLU A 71 7.30 -9.05 -7.46
CA GLU A 71 8.51 -9.86 -7.61
C GLU A 71 8.37 -10.94 -8.68
N VAL A 72 7.20 -11.57 -8.78
CA VAL A 72 6.89 -12.58 -9.81
C VAL A 72 6.95 -11.98 -11.21
N ASP A 73 6.48 -10.74 -11.38
CA ASP A 73 6.39 -10.08 -12.68
C ASP A 73 7.70 -9.40 -13.11
N LEU A 74 8.58 -9.05 -12.16
CA LEU A 74 9.80 -8.26 -12.40
C LEU A 74 10.62 -8.72 -13.62
N ILE A 75 10.76 -10.02 -13.82
CA ILE A 75 11.57 -10.59 -14.91
C ILE A 75 11.05 -10.24 -16.32
N ASN A 76 9.75 -9.95 -16.43
CA ASN A 76 9.08 -9.66 -17.70
C ASN A 76 9.00 -8.17 -18.01
N LEU A 77 9.40 -7.31 -17.08
CA LEU A 77 9.27 -5.85 -17.19
C LEU A 77 10.51 -5.21 -17.80
N SER A 78 10.37 -3.97 -18.29
CA SER A 78 11.50 -3.18 -18.75
C SER A 78 12.46 -2.86 -17.60
N LYS A 79 13.73 -2.55 -17.92
CA LYS A 79 14.72 -2.16 -16.89
C LYS A 79 14.26 -0.96 -16.05
N VAL A 80 13.60 0.01 -16.68
CA VAL A 80 13.09 1.21 -16.01
C VAL A 80 12.00 0.86 -15.01
N GLU A 81 11.04 0.03 -15.41
CA GLU A 81 9.99 -0.47 -14.50
C GLU A 81 10.58 -1.30 -13.35
N GLN A 82 11.57 -2.16 -13.65
CA GLN A 82 12.27 -2.93 -12.62
C GLN A 82 12.97 -2.01 -11.60
N GLU A 83 13.67 -0.97 -12.04
CA GLU A 83 14.33 -0.01 -11.13
C GLU A 83 13.33 0.71 -10.24
N PHE A 84 12.21 1.16 -10.82
CA PHE A 84 11.11 1.78 -10.09
C PHE A 84 10.51 0.83 -9.04
N LEU A 85 10.11 -0.38 -9.45
CA LEU A 85 9.44 -1.35 -8.58
C LEU A 85 10.37 -1.89 -7.48
N ASN A 86 11.66 -2.06 -7.76
CA ASN A 86 12.64 -2.42 -6.74
C ASN A 86 12.80 -1.30 -5.69
N THR A 87 12.79 -0.03 -6.12
CA THR A 87 12.82 1.12 -5.20
C THR A 87 11.55 1.17 -4.34
N PHE A 88 10.40 0.91 -4.94
CA PHE A 88 9.12 0.80 -4.24
C PHE A 88 9.12 -0.34 -3.20
N ILE A 89 9.53 -1.55 -3.59
CA ILE A 89 9.63 -2.71 -2.69
C ILE A 89 10.57 -2.42 -1.51
N ALA A 90 11.73 -1.83 -1.78
CA ALA A 90 12.70 -1.49 -0.74
C ALA A 90 12.08 -0.53 0.30
N TRP A 91 11.36 0.50 -0.16
CA TRP A 91 10.69 1.44 0.74
C TRP A 91 9.57 0.77 1.55
N ILE A 92 8.69 -0.02 0.92
CA ILE A 92 7.62 -0.74 1.64
C ILE A 92 8.21 -1.69 2.67
N THR A 93 9.26 -2.43 2.31
CA THR A 93 9.91 -3.39 3.20
C THR A 93 10.50 -2.71 4.43
N ASP A 94 11.14 -1.55 4.26
CA ASP A 94 11.67 -0.75 5.37
C ASP A 94 10.54 -0.17 6.24
N ALA A 95 9.51 0.42 5.64
CA ALA A 95 8.36 0.96 6.36
C ALA A 95 7.66 -0.11 7.22
N LEU A 96 7.49 -1.34 6.70
CA LEU A 96 6.87 -2.46 7.41
C LEU A 96 7.71 -3.03 8.58
N GLN A 97 8.93 -2.55 8.80
CA GLN A 97 9.68 -2.82 10.04
C GLN A 97 9.16 -1.97 11.20
N HIS A 98 8.50 -0.85 10.90
CA HIS A 98 8.06 0.14 11.88
C HIS A 98 6.55 0.24 12.03
N THR A 99 5.78 -0.24 11.04
CA THR A 99 4.32 -0.24 11.07
C THR A 99 3.72 -1.55 10.55
N SER A 100 2.49 -1.85 10.96
CA SER A 100 1.67 -2.94 10.44
C SER A 100 0.63 -2.48 9.41
N VAL A 101 0.52 -1.18 9.16
CA VAL A 101 -0.39 -0.57 8.19
C VAL A 101 0.32 0.55 7.44
N ILE A 102 0.11 0.62 6.13
CA ILE A 102 0.55 1.75 5.30
C ILE A 102 -0.70 2.31 4.61
N VAL A 103 -0.80 3.64 4.63
CA VAL A 103 -1.86 4.38 3.94
C VAL A 103 -1.37 4.70 2.55
N VAL A 104 -2.14 4.31 1.54
CA VAL A 104 -1.99 4.85 0.20
C VAL A 104 -3.00 5.97 0.06
N GLU A 105 -2.51 7.20 0.14
CA GLU A 105 -3.30 8.40 -0.06
C GLU A 105 -3.44 8.62 -1.58
N GLY A 106 -4.66 8.52 -2.09
CA GLY A 106 -4.99 9.02 -3.41
C GLY A 106 -4.99 10.55 -3.38
N ASN A 107 -4.24 11.21 -4.27
CA ASN A 107 -4.30 12.66 -4.33
C ASN A 107 -5.67 13.11 -4.86
N LEU A 108 -6.28 14.03 -4.10
CA LEU A 108 -7.26 15.04 -4.52
C LEU A 108 -6.80 15.84 -5.75
#